data_AF-A0A846BE00-F1
#
_entry.id   AF-A0A846BE00-F1
#
_cell.length_a   1.000
_cell.length_b   1.000
_cell.length_c   1.000
_cell.angle_alpha   90.00
_cell.angle_beta   90.00
_cell.angle_gamma   90.00
#
_symmetry.space_group_name_H-M   'P 1'
#
loop_
_entity.id
_entity.type
_entity.pdbx_description
1 polymer ?
#
loop_
_entity_poly.entity_id
_entity_poly.type
_entity_poly.pdbx_seq_one_letter_code
_entity_poly.pdbx_strand_id
1 'polypeptide(L)'
;MSQPAPRRQKKKLGQPNSAKNRSKNKIQRVAIIIYLSIFLPIGALIILFSSGILTIGGIPASIAIEVWQDKDARSAYLKGDGKQLHDRLDEMGIEERIKAFYRPRIQDETQLDQHIHQILYDRVGYVGDAYQVNSEGVLVLKESKKLDK
;
A
#
# COMPACT_ATOMS: atom_id res chain seq x y z
N MET A 1 50.20 -71.95 35.30
CA MET A 1 49.82 -71.26 34.04
C MET A 1 48.30 -71.15 34.02
N SER A 2 47.76 -69.98 34.34
CA SER A 2 46.31 -69.76 34.47
C SER A 2 45.85 -68.77 33.41
N GLN A 3 44.95 -69.20 32.53
CA GLN A 3 44.33 -68.33 31.51
C GLN A 3 43.35 -67.35 32.17
N PRO A 4 43.33 -66.06 31.81
CA PRO A 4 42.27 -65.16 32.25
C PRO A 4 41.04 -65.25 31.32
N ALA A 5 39.87 -65.31 31.94
CA ALA A 5 38.55 -65.39 31.30
C ALA A 5 38.20 -64.13 30.46
N PRO A 6 37.33 -64.24 29.43
CA PRO A 6 37.00 -63.12 28.56
C PRO A 6 36.09 -62.10 29.26
N ARG A 7 36.51 -60.83 29.27
CA ARG A 7 35.70 -59.69 29.70
C ARG A 7 34.50 -59.49 28.77
N ARG A 8 33.28 -59.72 29.28
CA ARG A 8 32.02 -59.27 28.67
C ARG A 8 32.03 -57.75 28.49
N GLN A 9 32.10 -57.27 27.26
CA GLN A 9 31.79 -55.88 26.93
C GLN A 9 30.28 -55.65 27.08
N LYS A 10 29.88 -54.83 28.06
CA LYS A 10 28.52 -54.29 28.15
C LYS A 10 28.31 -53.33 26.97
N LYS A 11 27.56 -53.77 25.94
CA LYS A 11 26.92 -52.87 24.98
C LYS A 11 26.08 -51.86 25.77
N LYS A 12 26.52 -50.60 25.82
CA LYS A 12 25.66 -49.50 26.27
C LYS A 12 24.55 -49.31 25.23
N LEU A 13 23.39 -49.84 25.59
CA LEU A 13 22.11 -49.61 24.95
C LEU A 13 21.75 -48.12 25.07
N GLY A 14 21.44 -47.48 23.95
CA GLY A 14 20.57 -46.30 23.81
C GLY A 14 20.94 -45.02 24.57
N GLN A 15 21.34 -43.98 23.83
CA GLN A 15 21.03 -42.60 24.22
C GLN A 15 20.12 -41.94 23.16
N PRO A 16 18.95 -41.40 23.56
CA PRO A 16 17.89 -40.88 22.68
C PRO A 16 18.17 -39.43 22.24
N ASN A 17 19.40 -39.11 21.86
CA ASN A 17 19.79 -37.72 21.55
C ASN A 17 19.39 -37.28 20.13
N SER A 18 19.01 -38.22 19.26
CA SER A 18 18.62 -37.95 17.86
C SER A 18 17.20 -37.38 17.71
N ALA A 19 16.28 -37.70 18.62
CA ALA A 19 14.90 -37.19 18.58
C ALA A 19 14.83 -35.69 19.00
N LYS A 20 15.59 -35.31 20.04
CA LYS A 20 15.60 -33.93 20.57
C LYS A 20 16.26 -32.95 19.59
N ASN A 21 17.32 -33.37 18.88
CA ASN A 21 17.96 -32.55 17.85
C ASN A 21 17.15 -32.47 16.54
N ARG A 22 16.47 -33.55 16.11
CA ARG A 22 15.55 -33.48 14.95
C ARG A 22 14.38 -32.52 15.20
N SER A 23 13.84 -32.50 16.42
CA SER A 23 12.74 -31.60 16.80
C SER A 23 13.18 -30.13 16.83
N LYS A 24 14.34 -29.82 17.45
CA LYS A 24 14.90 -28.47 17.45
C LYS A 24 15.16 -27.92 16.05
N ASN A 25 15.68 -28.75 15.14
CA ASN A 25 15.91 -28.35 13.74
C ASN A 25 14.60 -28.13 12.97
N LYS A 26 13.53 -28.86 13.29
CA LYS A 26 12.18 -28.61 12.72
C LYS A 26 11.59 -27.31 13.24
N ILE A 27 11.67 -27.04 14.54
CA ILE A 27 11.17 -25.80 15.15
C ILE A 27 11.93 -24.58 14.62
N GLN A 28 13.25 -24.66 14.46
CA GLN A 28 14.06 -23.60 13.83
C GLN A 28 13.66 -23.36 12.37
N ARG A 29 13.44 -24.41 11.59
CA ARG A 29 12.99 -24.26 10.18
C ARG A 29 11.61 -23.62 10.10
N VAL A 30 10.68 -24.00 10.96
CA VAL A 30 9.34 -23.38 11.02
C VAL A 30 9.45 -21.91 11.45
N ALA A 31 10.28 -21.58 12.44
CA ALA A 31 10.51 -20.21 12.85
C ALA A 31 11.12 -19.35 11.73
N ILE A 32 12.07 -19.90 10.96
CA ILE A 32 12.66 -19.21 9.79
C ILE A 32 11.62 -19.00 8.69
N ILE A 33 10.74 -19.99 8.44
CA ILE A 33 9.67 -19.85 7.45
C ILE A 33 8.67 -18.77 7.89
N ILE A 34 8.26 -18.75 9.16
CA ILE A 34 7.38 -17.71 9.71
C ILE A 34 8.05 -16.33 9.63
N TYR A 35 9.33 -16.25 9.97
CA TYR A 35 10.09 -15.00 9.89
C TYR A 35 10.17 -14.49 8.45
N LEU A 36 10.55 -15.34 7.48
CA LEU A 36 10.60 -14.98 6.06
C LEU A 36 9.24 -14.61 5.49
N SER A 37 8.18 -15.33 5.86
CA SER A 37 6.83 -15.04 5.35
C SER A 37 6.22 -13.75 5.90
N ILE A 38 6.70 -13.23 7.04
CA ILE A 38 6.24 -11.95 7.60
C ILE A 38 7.20 -10.81 7.22
N PHE A 39 8.52 -10.98 7.37
CA PHE A 39 9.48 -9.89 7.14
C PHE A 39 9.71 -9.57 5.66
N LEU A 40 9.68 -10.58 4.78
CA LEU A 40 9.90 -10.37 3.35
C LEU A 40 8.80 -9.51 2.69
N PRO A 41 7.50 -9.73 2.93
CA PRO A 41 6.47 -8.84 2.39
C PRO A 41 6.52 -7.44 3.03
N ILE A 42 6.87 -7.31 4.31
CA ILE A 42 7.03 -6.00 4.95
C ILE A 42 8.18 -5.21 4.30
N GLY A 43 9.33 -5.85 4.06
CA GLY A 43 10.46 -5.23 3.36
C GLY A 43 10.09 -4.78 1.94
N ALA A 44 9.38 -5.63 1.18
CA ALA A 44 8.90 -5.27 -0.16
C ALA A 44 7.91 -4.11 -0.13
N LEU A 45 7.01 -4.06 0.86
CA LEU A 45 6.06 -2.97 1.04
C LEU A 45 6.77 -1.64 1.32
N ILE A 46 7.81 -1.67 2.16
CA ILE A 46 8.62 -0.48 2.47
C ILE A 46 9.32 0.04 1.21
N ILE A 47 9.86 -0.84 0.36
CA ILE A 47 10.51 -0.46 -0.90
C ILE A 47 9.49 0.12 -1.89
N LEU A 48 8.32 -0.49 -2.02
CA LEU A 48 7.26 0.02 -2.89
C LEU A 48 6.73 1.37 -2.41
N PHE A 49 6.59 1.53 -1.09
CA PHE A 49 6.19 2.79 -0.49
C PHE A 49 7.24 3.87 -0.67
N SER A 50 8.53 3.57 -0.44
CA SER A 50 9.63 4.52 -0.58
C SER A 50 9.95 4.87 -2.04
N SER A 51 9.70 3.96 -2.98
CA SER A 51 9.80 4.24 -4.42
C SER A 51 8.70 5.16 -4.95
N GLY A 52 7.70 5.48 -4.13
CA GLY A 52 6.55 6.31 -4.50
C GLY A 52 5.57 5.63 -5.46
N ILE A 53 5.82 4.40 -5.90
CA ILE A 53 5.02 3.73 -6.94
C ILE A 53 3.63 3.34 -6.43
N LEU A 54 3.45 3.22 -5.12
CA LEU A 54 2.20 2.76 -4.52
C LEU A 54 1.11 3.83 -4.57
N THR A 55 -0.02 3.51 -5.20
CA THR A 55 -1.23 4.35 -5.24
C THR A 55 -2.39 3.65 -4.53
N ILE A 56 -3.14 4.37 -3.71
CA ILE A 56 -4.41 3.92 -3.12
C ILE A 56 -5.52 4.53 -3.97
N GLY A 57 -6.14 3.69 -4.81
CA GLY A 57 -7.26 4.11 -5.64
C GLY A 57 -6.93 5.20 -6.66
N GLY A 58 -5.68 5.28 -7.12
CA GLY A 58 -5.19 6.31 -8.05
C GLY A 58 -4.49 7.49 -7.37
N ILE A 59 -4.61 7.66 -6.05
CA ILE A 59 -3.89 8.70 -5.30
C ILE A 59 -2.58 8.12 -4.75
N PRO A 60 -1.42 8.78 -4.88
CA PRO A 60 -0.18 8.33 -4.25
C PRO A 60 -0.37 8.04 -2.75
N ALA A 61 0.12 6.90 -2.27
CA ALA A 61 -0.16 6.43 -0.92
C ALA A 61 0.31 7.41 0.17
N SER A 62 1.43 8.11 -0.07
CA SER A 62 1.93 9.17 0.81
C SER A 62 0.93 10.31 0.97
N ILE A 63 0.36 10.77 -0.14
CA ILE A 63 -0.67 11.82 -0.18
C ILE A 63 -1.95 11.33 0.52
N ALA A 64 -2.41 10.11 0.22
CA ALA A 64 -3.61 9.55 0.83
C ALA A 64 -3.49 9.43 2.36
N ILE A 65 -2.32 9.03 2.86
CA ILE A 65 -2.06 8.94 4.31
C ILE A 65 -2.08 10.33 4.94
N GLU A 66 -1.50 11.33 4.28
CA GLU A 66 -1.50 12.70 4.79
C GLU A 66 -2.91 13.29 4.88
N VAL A 67 -3.74 13.10 3.85
CA VAL A 67 -5.16 13.45 3.87
C VAL A 67 -5.90 12.74 5.01
N TRP A 68 -5.59 11.47 5.26
CA TRP A 68 -6.19 10.72 6.36
C TRP A 68 -5.74 11.18 7.76
N GLN A 69 -4.52 11.73 7.86
CA GLN A 69 -3.97 12.29 9.09
C GLN A 69 -4.52 13.69 9.39
N ASP A 70 -4.91 14.44 8.36
CA ASP A 70 -5.59 15.72 8.52
C ASP A 70 -6.98 15.52 9.14
N LYS A 71 -7.21 16.16 10.30
CA LYS A 71 -8.44 15.96 11.07
C LYS A 71 -9.66 16.50 10.34
N ASP A 72 -9.51 17.62 9.64
CA ASP A 72 -10.61 18.30 8.97
C ASP A 72 -10.99 17.57 7.69
N ALA A 73 -10.01 17.16 6.88
CA ALA A 73 -10.23 16.33 5.70
C ALA A 73 -10.85 14.98 6.08
N ARG A 74 -10.30 14.29 7.08
CA ARG A 74 -10.88 13.02 7.55
C ARG A 74 -12.29 13.20 8.08
N SER A 75 -12.55 14.24 8.86
CA SER A 75 -13.90 14.54 9.37
C SER A 75 -14.87 14.81 8.23
N ALA A 76 -14.50 15.65 7.26
CA ALA A 76 -15.34 15.97 6.12
C ALA A 76 -15.65 14.72 5.28
N TYR A 77 -14.64 13.87 5.03
CA TYR A 77 -14.81 12.58 4.37
C TYR A 77 -15.78 11.66 5.11
N LEU A 78 -15.61 11.48 6.43
CA LEU A 78 -16.48 10.59 7.22
C LEU A 78 -17.92 11.12 7.35
N LYS A 79 -18.12 12.44 7.29
CA LYS A 79 -19.44 13.07 7.30
C LYS A 79 -20.10 13.10 5.92
N GLY A 80 -19.37 12.72 4.86
CA GLY A 80 -19.85 12.85 3.47
C GLY A 80 -19.99 14.31 3.01
N ASP A 81 -19.32 15.25 3.68
CA ASP A 81 -19.32 16.66 3.29
C ASP A 81 -18.28 16.89 2.20
N GLY A 82 -18.69 16.62 0.95
CA GLY A 82 -17.83 16.72 -0.21
C GLY A 82 -17.29 18.14 -0.44
N LYS A 83 -18.05 19.18 -0.07
CA LYS A 83 -17.59 20.57 -0.22
C LYS A 83 -16.52 20.92 0.81
N GLN A 84 -16.74 20.58 2.08
CA GLN A 84 -15.73 20.83 3.11
C GLN A 84 -14.45 20.02 2.85
N LEU A 85 -14.60 18.78 2.40
CA LEU A 85 -13.48 17.93 2.03
C LEU A 85 -12.72 18.54 0.84
N HIS A 86 -13.44 19.00 -0.18
CA HIS A 86 -12.87 19.69 -1.33
C HIS A 86 -12.04 20.89 -0.91
N ASP A 87 -12.64 21.85 -0.19
CA ASP A 87 -11.98 23.10 0.18
C ASP A 87 -10.70 22.79 0.99
N ARG A 88 -10.75 21.75 1.84
CA ARG A 88 -9.59 21.32 2.62
C ARG A 88 -8.49 20.66 1.77
N LEU A 89 -8.85 19.86 0.77
CA LEU A 89 -7.88 19.24 -0.14
C LEU A 89 -7.19 20.27 -1.05
N ASP A 90 -7.91 21.31 -1.45
CA ASP A 90 -7.38 22.45 -2.19
C ASP A 90 -6.40 23.26 -1.32
N GLU A 91 -6.78 23.59 -0.08
CA GLU A 91 -5.88 24.25 0.90
C GLU A 91 -4.58 23.45 1.14
N MET A 92 -4.66 22.13 1.13
CA MET A 92 -3.51 21.23 1.27
C MET A 92 -2.68 21.09 0.00
N GLY A 93 -3.11 21.68 -1.12
CA GLY A 93 -2.44 21.59 -2.42
C GLY A 93 -2.36 20.15 -2.94
N ILE A 94 -3.35 19.31 -2.63
CA ILE A 94 -3.31 17.88 -2.96
C ILE A 94 -3.30 17.67 -4.48
N GLU A 95 -4.08 18.45 -5.22
CA GLU A 95 -4.17 18.33 -6.68
C GLU A 95 -2.81 18.50 -7.36
N GLU A 96 -2.09 19.58 -7.08
CA GLU A 96 -0.77 19.86 -7.66
C GLU A 96 0.25 18.78 -7.31
N ARG A 97 0.17 18.23 -6.10
CA ARG A 97 1.06 17.15 -5.67
C ARG A 97 0.78 15.84 -6.40
N ILE A 98 -0.50 15.54 -6.67
CA ILE A 98 -0.88 14.39 -7.50
C ILE A 98 -0.46 14.63 -8.96
N LYS A 99 -0.65 15.84 -9.50
CA LYS A 99 -0.17 16.23 -10.84
C LYS A 99 1.33 16.02 -10.95
N ALA A 100 2.12 16.49 -9.99
CA ALA A 100 3.58 16.31 -9.96
C ALA A 100 3.98 14.82 -9.98
N PHE A 101 3.20 13.95 -9.33
CA PHE A 101 3.44 12.51 -9.34
C PHE A 101 3.20 11.86 -10.71
N TYR A 102 2.18 12.29 -11.43
CA TYR A 102 1.79 11.71 -12.72
C TYR A 102 2.41 12.38 -13.94
N ARG A 103 2.92 13.61 -13.82
CA ARG A 103 3.56 14.37 -14.91
C ARG A 103 4.69 13.60 -15.65
N PRO A 104 5.50 12.74 -15.00
CA PRO A 104 6.48 11.91 -15.73
C PRO A 104 5.84 10.85 -16.65
N ARG A 105 4.58 10.50 -16.43
CA ARG A 105 3.84 9.43 -17.15
C ARG A 105 2.84 9.98 -18.15
N ILE A 106 2.26 11.15 -17.87
CA ILE A 106 1.27 11.83 -18.71
C ILE A 106 1.85 13.19 -19.11
N GLN A 107 2.30 13.31 -20.37
CA GLN A 107 2.95 14.52 -20.88
C GLN A 107 1.97 15.61 -21.31
N ASP A 108 0.76 15.23 -21.72
CA ASP A 108 -0.29 16.18 -22.08
C ASP A 108 -0.94 16.70 -20.79
N GLU A 109 -0.71 17.98 -20.49
CA GLU A 109 -1.24 18.62 -19.28
C GLU A 109 -2.78 18.61 -19.23
N THR A 110 -3.47 18.61 -20.37
CA THR A 110 -4.95 18.52 -20.39
C THR A 110 -5.41 17.13 -19.99
N GLN A 111 -4.76 16.09 -20.50
CA GLN A 111 -5.05 14.71 -20.10
C GLN A 111 -4.66 14.45 -18.64
N LEU A 112 -3.56 15.04 -18.18
CA LEU A 112 -3.14 14.96 -16.78
C LEU A 112 -4.18 15.59 -15.87
N ASP A 113 -4.63 16.81 -16.20
CA ASP A 113 -5.64 17.53 -15.43
C ASP A 113 -6.95 16.74 -15.33
N GLN A 114 -7.46 16.24 -16.47
CA GLN A 114 -8.67 15.42 -16.51
C GLN A 114 -8.50 14.11 -15.72
N HIS A 115 -7.33 13.47 -15.82
CA HIS A 115 -7.04 12.25 -15.06
C HIS A 115 -7.07 12.49 -13.55
N ILE A 116 -6.48 13.58 -13.08
CA ILE A 116 -6.46 13.90 -11.65
C ILE A 116 -7.86 14.25 -11.16
N HIS A 117 -8.60 15.05 -11.92
CA HIS A 117 -9.98 15.39 -11.61
C HIS A 117 -10.86 14.15 -11.53
N GLN A 118 -10.72 13.20 -12.45
CA GLN A 118 -11.47 11.93 -12.40
C GLN A 118 -11.11 11.10 -11.16
N ILE A 119 -9.82 10.98 -10.81
CA ILE A 119 -9.39 10.28 -9.58
C ILE A 119 -10.02 10.91 -8.35
N LEU A 120 -9.99 12.24 -8.26
CA LEU A 120 -10.57 12.97 -7.14
C LEU A 120 -12.10 12.84 -7.12
N TYR A 121 -12.77 12.87 -8.27
CA TYR A 121 -14.21 12.60 -8.36
C TYR A 121 -14.57 11.21 -7.82
N ASP A 122 -13.90 10.17 -8.31
CA ASP A 122 -14.18 8.77 -7.95
C ASP A 122 -13.95 8.49 -6.46
N ARG A 123 -13.08 9.27 -5.79
CA ARG A 123 -12.67 9.03 -4.41
C ARG A 123 -13.33 9.94 -3.39
N VAL A 124 -13.50 11.21 -3.72
CA VAL A 124 -13.96 12.23 -2.79
C VAL A 124 -15.17 13.00 -3.32
N GLY A 125 -15.67 12.68 -4.52
CA GLY A 125 -16.79 13.37 -5.14
C GLY A 125 -16.41 14.76 -5.68
N TYR A 126 -15.12 15.04 -5.85
CA TYR A 126 -14.64 16.32 -6.36
C TYR A 126 -15.05 16.52 -7.82
N VAL A 127 -15.69 17.65 -8.11
CA VAL A 127 -15.95 18.12 -9.47
C VAL A 127 -15.32 19.49 -9.58
N GLY A 128 -14.22 19.61 -10.31
CA GLY A 128 -13.60 20.90 -10.56
C GLY A 128 -14.55 21.85 -11.29
N ASP A 129 -14.38 23.16 -11.09
CA ASP A 129 -15.29 24.17 -11.62
C ASP A 129 -15.45 24.11 -13.15
N ALA A 130 -14.39 23.71 -13.86
CA ALA A 130 -14.37 23.55 -15.31
C ALA A 130 -15.07 22.28 -15.82
N TYR A 131 -15.47 21.36 -14.94
CA TYR A 131 -15.96 20.03 -15.29
C TYR A 131 -17.42 19.80 -14.84
N GLN A 132 -18.09 18.89 -15.54
CA GLN A 132 -19.40 18.35 -15.18
C GLN A 132 -19.37 16.83 -15.31
N VAL A 133 -20.19 16.15 -14.52
CA VAL A 133 -20.34 14.70 -14.59
C VAL A 133 -21.36 14.38 -15.68
N ASN A 134 -20.98 13.56 -16.67
CA ASN A 134 -21.91 13.09 -17.68
C ASN A 134 -22.83 11.98 -17.13
N SER A 135 -23.76 11.48 -17.95
CA SER A 135 -24.68 10.39 -17.57
C SER A 135 -24.00 9.05 -17.25
N GLU A 136 -22.71 8.92 -17.55
CA GLU A 136 -21.91 7.71 -17.33
C GLU A 136 -21.03 7.83 -16.07
N GLY A 137 -21.09 8.94 -15.33
CA GLY A 137 -20.27 9.17 -14.14
C GLY A 137 -18.84 9.64 -14.44
N VAL A 138 -18.57 10.09 -15.67
CA VAL A 138 -17.25 10.59 -16.10
C VAL A 138 -17.24 12.10 -16.12
N LEU A 139 -16.15 12.71 -15.65
CA LEU A 139 -15.93 14.14 -15.74
C LEU A 139 -15.59 14.55 -17.18
N VAL A 140 -16.42 15.42 -17.73
CA VAL A 140 -16.24 16.07 -19.02
C VAL A 140 -16.16 17.59 -18.81
N LEU A 141 -15.34 18.27 -19.62
CA LEU A 141 -15.29 19.73 -19.60
C LEU A 141 -16.70 20.29 -19.82
N LYS A 142 -17.11 21.27 -19.00
CA LYS A 142 -18.33 22.02 -19.25
C LYS A 142 -18.19 22.66 -20.62
N GLU A 143 -19.13 22.39 -21.52
CA GLU A 143 -19.22 23.16 -22.75
C GLU A 143 -19.38 24.62 -22.34
N SER A 144 -18.34 25.43 -22.58
CA SER A 144 -18.50 26.87 -22.54
C SER A 144 -19.59 27.17 -23.56
N LYS A 145 -20.77 27.59 -23.10
CA LYS A 145 -21.75 28.22 -23.98
C LYS A 145 -21.01 29.37 -24.65
N LYS A 146 -20.50 29.15 -25.86
CA LYS A 146 -20.33 30.22 -26.83
C LYS A 146 -21.72 30.82 -26.96
N LEU A 147 -21.89 32.01 -26.39
CA LEU A 147 -22.88 32.95 -26.87
C LEU A 147 -22.58 33.15 -28.36
N ASP A 148 -23.20 32.35 -29.21
CA ASP A 148 -23.47 32.80 -30.56
C ASP A 148 -24.63 33.81 -30.45
N LYS A 149 -24.30 35.02 -30.89
CA LYS A 149 -25.14 36.22 -30.97
C LYS A 149 -26.44 35.99 -31.74
#